data_AF-A0A7X2KCV1-F1
#
_entry.id   AF-A0A7X2KCV1-F1
#
_cell.length_a   1.000
_cell.length_b   1.000
_cell.length_c   1.000
_cell.angle_alpha   90.00
_cell.angle_beta   90.00
_cell.angle_gamma   90.00
#
_symmetry.space_group_name_H-M   'P 1'
#
loop_
_entity.id
_entity.type
_entity.pdbx_description
1 polymer ?
#
loop_
_entity_poly.entity_id
_entity_poly.type
_entity_poly.pdbx_seq_one_letter_code
_entity_poly.pdbx_strand_id
1 'polypeptide(L)'
;MLRKFALMAVCLVAFAAPSAAQDLKQMLADKVMGDPNAPVTIVEFSSFTCPHCASFHRDHLANVKKELIDTGRAKLIFRDFPLDRRALAAGMMARCVDPTGGPRFFGTVEILFKSQAKWAVRDEDQFINEMLKIGRIAGINGESLKSCLENTELQDGILAAQQEGVELYKVNATPSLVVYGKDATDFVTVKSGADVVKNLTEAVEDKTN
;
A
#
# COMPACT_ATOMS: atom_id res chain seq x y z
N MET A 1 -10.83 67.82 -9.79
CA MET A 1 -11.34 66.45 -9.56
C MET A 1 -10.47 65.48 -10.36
N LEU A 2 -9.49 64.81 -9.73
CA LEU A 2 -8.68 63.77 -10.39
C LEU A 2 -8.77 62.51 -9.53
N ARG A 3 -9.59 61.54 -9.94
CA ARG A 3 -9.71 60.23 -9.30
C ARG A 3 -8.64 59.30 -9.88
N LYS A 4 -7.60 59.01 -9.08
CA LYS A 4 -6.62 57.95 -9.38
C LYS A 4 -7.31 56.60 -9.20
N PHE A 5 -7.50 55.85 -10.29
CA PHE A 5 -7.87 54.44 -10.23
C PHE A 5 -6.59 53.61 -10.12
N ALA A 6 -6.41 52.93 -8.99
CA ALA A 6 -5.38 51.92 -8.82
C ALA A 6 -5.85 50.64 -9.52
N LEU A 7 -5.15 50.22 -10.59
CA LEU A 7 -5.32 48.89 -11.15
C LEU A 7 -4.74 47.86 -10.17
N MET A 8 -5.61 47.07 -9.57
CA MET A 8 -5.23 45.91 -8.79
C MET A 8 -4.99 44.75 -9.75
N ALA A 9 -3.73 44.37 -9.94
CA ALA A 9 -3.36 43.22 -10.77
C ALA A 9 -3.75 41.92 -10.06
N VAL A 10 -4.74 41.21 -10.59
CA VAL A 10 -5.12 39.87 -10.13
C VAL A 10 -4.13 38.88 -10.73
N CYS A 11 -3.24 38.34 -9.91
CA CYS A 11 -2.32 37.28 -10.29
C CYS A 11 -3.10 35.95 -10.34
N LEU A 12 -3.46 35.48 -11.54
CA LEU A 12 -4.02 34.14 -11.74
C LEU A 12 -2.93 33.10 -11.46
N VAL A 13 -3.02 32.40 -10.34
CA VAL A 13 -2.20 31.21 -10.10
C VAL A 13 -2.87 30.05 -10.85
N ALA A 14 -2.27 29.62 -11.95
CA ALA A 14 -2.73 28.45 -12.70
C ALA A 14 -2.41 27.17 -11.90
N PHE A 15 -3.44 26.46 -11.43
CA PHE A 15 -3.30 25.11 -10.91
C PHE A 15 -3.04 24.15 -12.09
N ALA A 16 -1.80 23.71 -12.26
CA ALA A 16 -1.47 22.66 -13.20
C ALA A 16 -2.01 21.32 -12.67
N ALA A 17 -2.78 20.60 -13.50
CA ALA A 17 -3.19 19.24 -13.19
C ALA A 17 -1.95 18.32 -13.12
N PRO A 18 -1.94 17.29 -12.25
CA PRO A 18 -0.85 16.32 -12.19
C PRO A 18 -0.63 15.65 -13.55
N SER A 19 0.64 15.44 -13.92
CA SER A 19 0.98 14.70 -15.13
C SER A 19 0.92 13.19 -14.88
N ALA A 20 0.68 12.40 -15.94
CA ALA A 20 0.68 10.93 -15.86
C ALA A 20 1.97 10.35 -15.23
N ALA A 21 3.12 11.01 -15.43
CA ALA A 21 4.38 10.64 -14.80
C ALA A 21 4.41 10.90 -13.28
N GLN A 22 3.75 11.97 -12.81
CA GLN A 22 3.59 12.25 -11.38
C GLN A 22 2.64 11.22 -10.75
N ASP A 23 1.59 10.82 -11.47
CA ASP A 23 0.64 9.80 -11.01
C ASP A 23 1.33 8.43 -10.88
N LEU A 24 2.13 7.99 -11.87
CA LEU A 24 2.86 6.72 -11.77
C LEU A 24 3.86 6.73 -10.60
N LYS A 25 4.61 7.83 -10.42
CA LYS A 25 5.55 7.95 -9.29
C LYS A 25 4.83 7.82 -7.96
N GLN A 26 3.67 8.44 -7.79
CA GLN A 26 2.87 8.30 -6.59
C GLN A 26 2.36 6.87 -6.45
N MET A 27 1.79 6.29 -7.52
CA MET A 27 1.29 4.91 -7.51
C MET A 27 2.37 3.93 -7.05
N LEU A 28 3.62 4.08 -7.48
CA LEU A 28 4.74 3.21 -7.11
C LEU A 28 5.41 3.52 -5.77
N ALA A 29 5.24 4.73 -5.23
CA ALA A 29 5.80 5.10 -3.92
C ALA A 29 5.31 4.18 -2.78
N ASP A 30 6.08 4.15 -1.69
CA ASP A 30 5.72 3.40 -0.48
C ASP A 30 4.36 3.82 0.06
N LYS A 31 3.60 2.82 0.51
CA LYS A 31 2.26 3.00 1.08
C LYS A 31 2.39 2.88 2.59
N VAL A 32 2.50 4.05 3.23
CA VAL A 32 2.91 4.17 4.64
C VAL A 32 1.71 4.36 5.55
N MET A 33 1.63 3.55 6.59
CA MET A 33 0.71 3.68 7.71
C MET A 33 1.49 4.16 8.96
N GLY A 34 0.98 5.20 9.61
CA GLY A 34 1.60 5.80 10.80
C GLY A 34 2.42 7.06 10.50
N ASP A 35 3.25 7.48 11.46
CA ASP A 35 4.14 8.62 11.29
C ASP A 35 5.27 8.27 10.30
N PRO A 36 5.41 8.97 9.15
CA PRO A 36 6.49 8.72 8.21
C PRO A 36 7.90 8.93 8.82
N ASN A 37 8.01 9.63 9.94
CA ASN A 37 9.25 9.89 10.67
C ASN A 37 9.51 8.91 11.83
N ALA A 38 8.66 7.90 12.03
CA ALA A 38 8.88 6.88 13.05
C ALA A 38 10.29 6.26 12.93
N PRO A 39 10.96 5.98 14.06
CA PRO A 39 12.37 5.57 14.07
C PRO A 39 12.59 4.17 13.49
N VAL A 40 11.57 3.32 13.53
CA VAL A 40 11.61 1.94 13.01
C VAL A 40 10.62 1.78 11.86
N THR A 41 11.03 1.03 10.83
CA THR A 41 10.17 0.68 9.70
C THR A 41 9.86 -0.82 9.72
N ILE A 42 8.58 -1.15 9.58
CA ILE A 42 8.09 -2.49 9.33
C ILE A 42 7.60 -2.55 7.88
N VAL A 43 8.24 -3.33 7.02
CA VAL A 43 7.77 -3.58 5.65
C VAL A 43 7.01 -4.90 5.62
N GLU A 44 5.72 -4.84 5.33
CA GLU A 44 4.90 -6.01 5.08
C GLU A 44 4.94 -6.35 3.59
N PHE A 45 5.63 -7.44 3.24
CA PHE A 45 5.51 -8.06 1.91
C PHE A 45 4.27 -8.94 1.88
N SER A 46 3.24 -8.48 1.16
CA SER A 46 1.88 -9.02 1.24
C SER A 46 1.32 -9.37 -0.14
N SER A 47 0.56 -10.47 -0.23
CA SER A 47 -0.16 -10.85 -1.46
C SER A 47 -1.66 -10.87 -1.19
N PHE A 48 -2.42 -10.18 -2.03
CA PHE A 48 -3.88 -10.12 -1.88
C PHE A 48 -4.58 -11.47 -2.02
N THR A 49 -3.97 -12.47 -2.68
CA THR A 49 -4.51 -13.83 -2.77
C THR A 49 -3.98 -14.78 -1.69
N CYS A 50 -3.07 -14.31 -0.82
CA CYS A 50 -2.51 -15.14 0.25
C CYS A 50 -3.45 -15.18 1.47
N PRO A 51 -3.89 -16.37 1.93
CA PRO A 51 -4.79 -16.51 3.07
C PRO A 51 -4.12 -16.15 4.41
N HIS A 52 -2.81 -16.30 4.52
CA HIS A 52 -2.06 -15.89 5.71
C HIS A 52 -1.95 -14.36 5.81
N CYS A 53 -1.89 -13.65 4.68
CA CYS A 53 -1.95 -12.17 4.65
C CYS A 53 -3.33 -11.70 5.11
N ALA A 54 -4.40 -12.31 4.58
CA ALA A 54 -5.77 -12.00 5.02
C ALA A 54 -5.97 -12.25 6.53
N SER A 55 -5.41 -13.33 7.07
CA SER A 55 -5.45 -13.61 8.51
C SER A 55 -4.65 -12.60 9.33
N PHE A 56 -3.45 -12.19 8.88
CA PHE A 56 -2.68 -11.13 9.54
C PHE A 56 -3.48 -9.82 9.63
N HIS A 57 -4.05 -9.36 8.51
CA HIS A 57 -4.87 -8.15 8.47
C HIS A 57 -6.12 -8.23 9.35
N ARG A 58 -6.74 -9.41 9.44
CA ARG A 58 -7.95 -9.62 10.25
C ARG A 58 -7.66 -9.71 11.75
N ASP A 59 -6.63 -10.48 12.12
CA ASP A 59 -6.44 -10.94 13.50
C ASP A 59 -5.35 -10.17 14.26
N HIS A 60 -4.39 -9.58 13.55
CA HIS A 60 -3.18 -9.03 14.17
C HIS A 60 -2.94 -7.55 13.87
N LEU A 61 -3.27 -7.07 12.67
CA LEU A 61 -2.96 -5.69 12.26
C LEU A 61 -3.54 -4.64 13.21
N ALA A 62 -4.73 -4.87 13.79
CA ALA A 62 -5.31 -3.95 14.77
C ALA A 62 -4.44 -3.77 16.03
N ASN A 63 -3.85 -4.85 16.53
CA ASN A 63 -2.96 -4.80 17.70
C ASN A 63 -1.59 -4.21 17.32
N VAL A 64 -1.04 -4.59 16.16
CA VAL A 64 0.19 -3.98 15.62
C VAL A 64 0.04 -2.46 15.52
N LYS A 65 -1.10 -2.00 15.00
CA LYS A 65 -1.41 -0.57 14.93
C LYS A 65 -1.40 0.07 16.30
N LYS A 66 -2.21 -0.47 17.23
CA LYS A 66 -2.36 0.08 18.58
C LYS A 66 -1.04 0.15 19.35
N GLU A 67 -0.19 -0.86 19.23
CA GLU A 67 1.02 -1.01 20.07
C GLU A 67 2.28 -0.35 19.48
N LEU A 68 2.34 -0.23 18.15
CA LEU A 68 3.57 0.18 17.45
C LEU A 68 3.35 1.40 16.55
N ILE A 69 2.27 1.40 15.76
CA ILE A 69 2.06 2.40 14.70
C ILE A 69 1.45 3.69 15.25
N ASP A 70 0.35 3.57 15.99
CA ASP A 70 -0.40 4.69 16.56
C ASP A 70 0.39 5.39 17.68
N THR A 71 1.36 4.69 18.29
CA THR A 71 2.30 5.24 19.27
C THR A 71 3.50 5.94 18.64
N GLY A 72 3.65 5.88 17.30
CA GLY A 72 4.81 6.43 16.58
C GLY A 72 6.13 5.69 16.80
N ARG A 73 6.08 4.49 17.39
CA ARG A 73 7.29 3.66 17.62
C ARG A 73 7.81 3.07 16.31
N ALA A 74 6.88 2.72 15.42
CA ALA A 74 7.19 2.26 14.09
C ALA A 74 6.20 2.81 13.07
N LYS A 75 6.57 2.75 11.79
CA LYS A 75 5.66 2.89 10.66
C LYS A 75 5.56 1.56 9.92
N LEU A 76 4.42 1.30 9.29
CA LEU A 76 4.21 0.14 8.45
C LEU A 76 4.18 0.54 6.99
N ILE A 77 4.98 -0.10 6.16
CA ILE A 77 4.95 0.01 4.70
C ILE A 77 4.27 -1.24 4.16
N PHE A 78 3.15 -1.07 3.47
CA PHE A 78 2.54 -2.15 2.70
C PHE A 78 3.28 -2.28 1.35
N ARG A 79 3.90 -3.44 1.11
CA ARG A 79 4.64 -3.72 -0.12
C ARG A 79 4.00 -4.92 -0.84
N ASP A 80 3.51 -4.67 -2.04
CA ASP A 80 2.92 -5.71 -2.87
C ASP A 80 3.95 -6.81 -3.18
N PHE A 81 3.55 -8.05 -2.96
CA PHE A 81 4.29 -9.26 -3.32
C PHE A 81 3.32 -10.22 -4.03
N PRO A 82 2.87 -9.91 -5.25
CA PRO A 82 1.83 -10.68 -5.92
C PRO A 82 2.31 -12.11 -6.20
N LEU A 83 1.56 -13.10 -5.71
CA LEU A 83 1.84 -14.52 -5.97
C LEU A 83 1.22 -15.03 -7.28
N ASP A 84 0.31 -14.25 -7.85
CA ASP A 84 -0.38 -14.56 -9.09
C ASP A 84 -0.92 -13.27 -9.75
N ARG A 85 -1.46 -13.42 -10.97
CA ARG A 85 -2.04 -12.32 -11.77
C ARG A 85 -3.23 -11.61 -11.11
N ARG A 86 -4.00 -12.29 -10.24
CA ARG A 86 -5.13 -11.69 -9.54
C ARG A 86 -4.66 -10.84 -8.36
N ALA A 87 -3.64 -11.29 -7.65
CA ALA A 87 -2.99 -10.49 -6.62
C ALA A 87 -2.38 -9.22 -7.20
N LEU A 88 -1.71 -9.33 -8.36
CA LEU A 88 -1.17 -8.18 -9.09
C LEU A 88 -2.28 -7.19 -9.47
N ALA A 89 -3.37 -7.66 -10.09
CA ALA A 89 -4.50 -6.82 -10.45
C ALA A 89 -5.16 -6.13 -9.23
N ALA A 90 -5.26 -6.83 -8.10
CA ALA A 90 -5.75 -6.25 -6.85
C ALA A 90 -4.84 -5.14 -6.31
N GLY A 91 -3.52 -5.34 -6.34
CA GLY A 91 -2.54 -4.33 -5.95
C GLY A 91 -2.53 -3.11 -6.87
N MET A 92 -2.63 -3.32 -8.18
CA MET A 92 -2.79 -2.24 -9.16
C MET A 92 -4.06 -1.42 -8.85
N MET A 93 -5.20 -2.08 -8.64
CA MET A 93 -6.45 -1.40 -8.30
C MET A 93 -6.31 -0.56 -7.03
N ALA A 94 -5.74 -1.09 -5.95
CA ALA A 94 -5.55 -0.35 -4.71
C ALA A 94 -4.68 0.91 -4.92
N ARG A 95 -3.60 0.78 -5.70
CA ARG A 95 -2.71 1.90 -6.04
C ARG A 95 -3.38 2.95 -6.93
N CYS A 96 -4.26 2.54 -7.84
CA CYS A 96 -5.01 3.47 -8.69
C CYS A 96 -6.14 4.19 -7.95
N VAL A 97 -6.79 3.51 -7.00
CA VAL A 97 -7.83 4.13 -6.15
C VAL A 97 -7.26 5.33 -5.39
N ASP A 98 -6.05 5.19 -4.88
CA ASP A 98 -5.37 6.25 -4.14
C ASP A 98 -3.85 6.13 -4.28
N PRO A 99 -3.26 6.82 -5.27
CA PRO A 99 -1.82 6.82 -5.52
C PRO A 99 -1.00 7.28 -4.31
N THR A 100 -1.58 8.14 -3.46
CA THR A 100 -0.88 8.74 -2.32
C THR A 100 -0.67 7.77 -1.16
N GLY A 101 -1.38 6.64 -1.14
CA GLY A 101 -1.38 5.73 0.02
C GLY A 101 -2.22 6.22 1.19
N GLY A 102 -3.20 7.08 0.95
CA GLY A 102 -4.10 7.62 1.96
C GLY A 102 -5.20 6.65 2.41
N PRO A 103 -6.26 7.17 3.07
CA PRO A 103 -7.34 6.35 3.62
C PRO A 103 -8.05 5.46 2.60
N ARG A 104 -8.13 5.88 1.34
CA ARG A 104 -8.78 5.08 0.29
C ARG A 104 -7.91 3.92 -0.16
N PHE A 105 -6.59 4.06 -0.14
CA PHE A 105 -5.66 2.95 -0.38
C PHE A 105 -5.86 1.87 0.69
N PHE A 106 -5.67 2.22 1.96
CA PHE A 106 -5.76 1.23 3.05
C PHE A 106 -7.18 0.70 3.25
N GLY A 107 -8.22 1.49 2.97
CA GLY A 107 -9.59 1.00 2.93
C GLY A 107 -9.82 -0.03 1.82
N THR A 108 -9.20 0.16 0.65
CA THR A 108 -9.27 -0.83 -0.44
C THR A 108 -8.51 -2.10 -0.09
N VAL A 109 -7.32 -1.98 0.52
CA VAL A 109 -6.55 -3.10 1.05
C VAL A 109 -7.39 -3.92 2.03
N GLU A 110 -8.08 -3.26 2.97
CA GLU A 110 -8.95 -3.91 3.94
C GLU A 110 -10.12 -4.64 3.29
N ILE A 111 -10.81 -4.01 2.32
CA ILE A 111 -11.93 -4.64 1.60
C ILE A 111 -11.43 -5.87 0.82
N LEU A 112 -10.30 -5.77 0.13
CA LEU A 112 -9.70 -6.87 -0.60
C LEU A 112 -9.41 -8.07 0.32
N PHE A 113 -8.76 -7.86 1.47
CA PHE A 113 -8.51 -8.97 2.40
C PHE A 113 -9.79 -9.51 3.05
N LYS A 114 -10.71 -8.65 3.49
CA LYS A 114 -11.97 -9.08 4.11
C LYS A 114 -12.87 -9.88 3.16
N SER A 115 -12.81 -9.59 1.87
CA SER A 115 -13.63 -10.24 0.84
C SER A 115 -12.86 -11.26 0.00
N GLN A 116 -11.63 -11.63 0.40
CA GLN A 116 -10.72 -12.51 -0.36
C GLN A 116 -11.40 -13.76 -0.92
N ALA A 117 -12.18 -14.48 -0.10
CA ALA A 117 -12.87 -15.70 -0.52
C ALA A 117 -13.91 -15.50 -1.65
N LYS A 118 -14.35 -14.27 -1.92
CA LYS A 118 -15.33 -13.95 -2.97
C LYS A 118 -14.68 -13.65 -4.31
N TRP A 119 -13.53 -12.96 -4.30
CA TRP A 119 -12.90 -12.44 -5.51
C TRP A 119 -11.64 -13.22 -5.91
N ALA A 120 -10.88 -13.78 -4.97
CA ALA A 120 -9.64 -14.53 -5.23
C ALA A 120 -9.93 -15.97 -5.73
N VAL A 121 -10.87 -16.08 -6.68
CA VAL A 121 -11.40 -17.34 -7.20
C VAL A 121 -10.79 -17.65 -8.57
N ARG A 122 -10.93 -18.90 -9.01
CA ARG A 122 -10.46 -19.34 -10.33
C ARG A 122 -11.36 -18.89 -11.47
N ASP A 123 -12.64 -18.72 -11.19
CA ASP A 123 -13.66 -18.28 -12.15
C ASP A 123 -13.40 -16.82 -12.56
N GLU A 124 -13.21 -16.60 -13.85
CA GLU A 124 -12.77 -15.30 -14.36
C GLU A 124 -13.90 -14.26 -14.31
N ASP A 125 -15.12 -14.66 -14.67
CA ASP A 125 -16.27 -13.75 -14.68
C ASP A 125 -16.58 -13.29 -13.25
N GLN A 126 -16.54 -14.19 -12.27
CA GLN A 126 -16.69 -13.86 -10.86
C GLN A 126 -15.57 -12.92 -10.40
N PHE A 127 -14.30 -13.22 -10.73
CA PHE A 127 -13.18 -12.34 -10.38
C PHE A 127 -13.39 -10.92 -10.91
N ILE A 128 -13.69 -10.77 -12.21
CA ILE A 128 -13.90 -9.46 -12.85
C ILE A 128 -15.11 -8.74 -12.23
N ASN A 129 -16.22 -9.44 -12.01
CA ASN A 129 -17.42 -8.87 -11.41
C ASN A 129 -17.17 -8.37 -9.98
N GLU A 130 -16.43 -9.11 -9.16
CA GLU A 130 -16.08 -8.68 -7.81
C GLU A 130 -15.08 -7.52 -7.83
N MET A 131 -14.09 -7.52 -8.72
CA MET A 131 -13.17 -6.39 -8.88
C MET A 131 -13.91 -5.10 -9.28
N LEU A 132 -14.90 -5.18 -10.17
CA LEU A 132 -15.75 -4.04 -10.51
C LEU A 132 -16.59 -3.57 -9.32
N LYS A 133 -17.10 -4.47 -8.48
CA LYS A 133 -17.86 -4.11 -7.27
C LYS A 133 -16.95 -3.41 -6.25
N ILE A 134 -15.78 -3.98 -5.98
CA ILE A 134 -14.80 -3.41 -5.04
C ILE A 134 -14.33 -2.05 -5.55
N GLY A 135 -13.98 -1.92 -6.83
CA GLY A 135 -13.60 -0.66 -7.45
C GLY A 135 -14.66 0.43 -7.26
N ARG A 136 -15.95 0.11 -7.46
CA ARG A 136 -17.06 1.05 -7.21
C ARG A 136 -17.14 1.50 -5.75
N ILE A 137 -17.01 0.57 -4.81
CA ILE A 137 -16.99 0.88 -3.37
C ILE A 137 -15.80 1.76 -3.02
N ALA A 138 -14.65 1.49 -3.64
CA ALA A 138 -13.40 2.22 -3.44
C ALA A 138 -13.37 3.59 -4.15
N GLY A 139 -14.33 3.87 -5.03
CA GLY A 139 -14.51 5.17 -5.68
C GLY A 139 -13.95 5.29 -7.10
N ILE A 140 -13.71 4.17 -7.80
CA ILE A 140 -13.36 4.15 -9.22
C ILE A 140 -14.44 3.45 -10.05
N ASN A 141 -14.62 3.89 -11.29
CA ASN A 141 -15.56 3.27 -12.23
C ASN A 141 -14.88 2.16 -13.06
N GLY A 142 -15.65 1.47 -13.92
CA GLY A 142 -15.12 0.38 -14.73
C GLY A 142 -14.08 0.80 -15.76
N GLU A 143 -14.17 2.02 -16.30
CA GLU A 143 -13.21 2.55 -17.26
C GLU A 143 -11.87 2.87 -16.58
N SER A 144 -11.91 3.51 -15.41
CA SER A 144 -10.72 3.75 -14.58
C SER A 144 -10.07 2.45 -14.11
N LEU A 145 -10.87 1.44 -13.73
CA LEU A 145 -10.34 0.13 -13.39
C LEU A 145 -9.67 -0.54 -14.60
N LYS A 146 -10.32 -0.52 -15.76
CA LYS A 146 -9.75 -1.07 -16.99
C LYS A 146 -8.42 -0.38 -17.35
N SER A 147 -8.41 0.94 -17.39
CA SER A 147 -7.19 1.72 -17.69
C SER A 147 -6.08 1.46 -16.66
N CYS A 148 -6.45 1.28 -15.38
CA CYS A 148 -5.49 0.91 -14.34
C CYS A 148 -4.86 -0.46 -14.63
N LEU A 149 -5.67 -1.48 -14.95
CA LEU A 149 -5.19 -2.84 -15.21
C LEU A 149 -4.42 -2.97 -16.54
N GLU A 150 -4.63 -2.04 -17.47
CA GLU A 150 -3.88 -1.94 -18.74
C GLU A 150 -2.57 -1.13 -18.59
N ASN A 151 -2.30 -0.54 -17.42
CA ASN A 151 -1.08 0.23 -17.17
C ASN A 151 0.14 -0.70 -16.96
N THR A 152 0.90 -0.92 -18.03
CA THR A 152 2.09 -1.78 -18.02
C THR A 152 3.22 -1.22 -17.15
N GLU A 153 3.38 0.10 -17.07
CA GLU A 153 4.43 0.71 -16.24
C GLU A 153 4.19 0.49 -14.75
N LEU A 154 2.91 0.55 -14.32
CA LEU A 154 2.52 0.22 -12.95
C LEU A 154 2.73 -1.27 -12.66
N GLN A 155 2.33 -2.14 -13.58
CA GLN A 155 2.54 -3.58 -13.47
C GLN A 155 4.04 -3.90 -13.30
N ASP A 156 4.88 -3.40 -14.19
CA ASP A 156 6.32 -3.64 -14.17
C ASP A 156 6.97 -3.09 -12.90
N GLY A 157 6.54 -1.90 -12.46
CA GLY A 157 7.04 -1.31 -11.21
C GLY A 157 6.68 -2.13 -9.97
N ILE A 158 5.46 -2.69 -9.90
CA ILE A 158 5.08 -3.59 -8.79
C ILE A 158 5.93 -4.87 -8.80
N LEU A 159 6.14 -5.48 -9.97
CA LEU A 159 6.94 -6.70 -10.11
C LEU A 159 8.43 -6.45 -9.84
N ALA A 160 8.95 -5.28 -10.22
CA ALA A 160 10.31 -4.87 -9.89
C ALA A 160 10.48 -4.69 -8.37
N ALA A 161 9.52 -4.05 -7.69
CA ALA A 161 9.54 -3.90 -6.24
C ALA A 161 9.40 -5.24 -5.49
N GLN A 162 8.67 -6.20 -6.06
CA GLN A 162 8.63 -7.58 -5.56
C GLN A 162 10.02 -8.23 -5.64
N GLN A 163 10.68 -8.12 -6.81
CA GLN A 163 12.01 -8.69 -7.03
C GLN A 163 13.07 -8.06 -6.12
N GLU A 164 13.02 -6.74 -5.91
CA GLU A 164 13.84 -6.04 -4.91
C GLU A 164 13.65 -6.66 -3.52
N GLY A 165 12.42 -6.98 -3.13
CA GLY A 165 12.10 -7.68 -1.89
C GLY A 165 12.80 -9.04 -1.74
N VAL A 166 12.85 -9.81 -2.82
CA VAL A 166 13.57 -11.10 -2.87
C VAL A 166 15.08 -10.88 -2.75
N GLU A 167 15.62 -9.91 -3.49
CA GLU A 167 17.07 -9.69 -3.58
C GLU A 167 17.66 -9.09 -2.31
N LEU A 168 17.03 -8.04 -1.77
CA LEU A 168 17.53 -7.31 -0.62
C LEU A 168 17.18 -8.02 0.70
N TYR A 169 15.91 -8.40 0.85
CA TYR A 169 15.38 -8.89 2.13
C TYR A 169 15.17 -10.41 2.19
N LYS A 170 15.53 -11.12 1.11
CA LYS A 170 15.42 -12.59 1.00
C LYS A 170 14.00 -13.11 1.23
N VAL A 171 13.00 -12.30 0.87
CA VAL A 171 11.58 -12.67 1.00
C VAL A 171 11.29 -13.83 0.05
N ASN A 172 10.73 -14.91 0.59
CA ASN A 172 10.36 -16.11 -0.17
C ASN A 172 8.94 -16.63 0.14
N ALA A 173 8.21 -15.95 1.02
CA ALA A 173 6.84 -16.28 1.41
C ALA A 173 6.09 -15.04 1.89
N THR A 174 4.76 -15.09 1.88
CA THR A 174 3.90 -14.00 2.37
C THR A 174 2.96 -14.46 3.49
N PRO A 175 2.64 -13.60 4.48
CA PRO A 175 3.28 -12.31 4.70
C PRO A 175 4.69 -12.49 5.28
N SER A 176 5.62 -11.62 4.89
CA SER A 176 6.93 -11.47 5.54
C SER A 176 7.03 -10.05 6.08
N LEU A 177 7.36 -9.90 7.37
CA LEU A 177 7.46 -8.61 8.03
C LEU A 177 8.93 -8.29 8.29
N VAL A 178 9.50 -7.43 7.45
CA VAL A 178 10.90 -7.01 7.55
C VAL A 178 10.97 -5.78 8.45
N VAL A 179 11.81 -5.81 9.47
CA VAL A 179 11.95 -4.72 10.45
C VAL A 179 13.37 -4.19 10.44
N TYR A 180 13.53 -2.88 10.26
CA TYR A 180 14.83 -2.20 10.29
C TYR A 180 14.75 -0.82 10.96
N GLY A 181 15.87 -0.41 11.54
CA GLY A 181 16.04 0.90 12.18
C GLY A 181 16.28 2.02 11.17
N LYS A 182 16.42 3.26 11.66
CA LYS A 182 16.52 4.46 10.82
C LYS A 182 17.74 4.49 9.89
N ASP A 183 18.84 3.85 10.29
CA ASP A 183 20.08 3.76 9.51
C ASP A 183 20.03 2.66 8.43
N ALA A 184 19.04 1.75 8.52
CA ALA A 184 18.84 0.61 7.63
C ALA A 184 20.10 -0.24 7.41
N THR A 185 20.97 -0.33 8.42
CA THR A 185 22.23 -1.10 8.33
C THR A 185 22.02 -2.60 8.44
N ASP A 186 20.98 -3.03 9.16
CA ASP A 186 20.54 -4.41 9.26
C ASP A 186 19.01 -4.52 9.28
N PHE A 187 18.51 -5.75 9.19
CA PHE A 187 17.08 -6.04 9.32
C PHE A 187 16.86 -7.41 9.96
N VAL A 188 15.68 -7.58 10.54
CA VAL A 188 15.17 -8.89 10.96
C VAL A 188 13.86 -9.19 10.23
N THR A 189 13.61 -10.46 9.93
CA THR A 189 12.35 -10.89 9.33
C THR A 189 11.50 -11.61 10.37
N VAL A 190 10.37 -11.01 10.71
CA VAL A 190 9.34 -11.60 11.58
C VAL A 190 8.33 -12.34 10.70
N LYS A 191 8.10 -13.62 11.01
CA LYS A 191 7.05 -14.41 10.37
C LYS A 191 5.71 -14.14 11.04
N SER A 192 4.64 -14.11 10.24
CA SER A 192 3.28 -14.07 10.80
C SER A 192 2.92 -15.38 11.48
N GLY A 193 2.06 -15.30 12.50
CA GLY A 193 1.67 -16.40 13.39
C GLY A 193 1.08 -15.86 14.69
N ALA A 194 0.74 -16.75 15.62
CA ALA A 194 0.08 -16.38 16.88
C ALA A 194 0.85 -15.32 17.69
N ASP A 195 2.19 -15.39 17.67
CA ASP A 195 3.06 -14.48 18.43
C ASP A 195 3.54 -13.27 17.61
N VAL A 196 2.98 -13.02 16.41
CA VAL A 196 3.50 -11.99 15.50
C VAL A 196 3.55 -10.60 16.14
N VAL A 197 2.54 -10.23 16.95
CA VAL A 197 2.51 -8.93 17.62
C VAL A 197 3.66 -8.81 18.62
N LYS A 198 3.85 -9.85 19.46
CA LYS A 198 4.95 -9.92 20.42
C LYS A 198 6.31 -9.83 19.72
N ASN A 199 6.52 -10.65 18.70
CA ASN A 199 7.81 -10.72 17.99
C ASN A 199 8.11 -9.40 17.25
N LEU A 200 7.09 -8.73 16.70
CA LEU A 200 7.26 -7.39 16.13
C LEU A 200 7.62 -6.36 17.21
N THR A 201 6.99 -6.40 18.37
CA THR A 201 7.31 -5.49 19.47
C THR A 201 8.76 -5.65 19.92
N GLU A 202 9.23 -6.89 20.10
CA GLU A 202 10.63 -7.18 20.43
C GLU A 202 11.58 -6.69 19.32
N ALA A 203 11.26 -6.94 18.04
CA ALA A 203 12.06 -6.46 16.92
C ALA A 203 12.12 -4.93 16.83
N VAL A 204 11.01 -4.23 17.12
CA VAL A 204 10.97 -2.77 17.14
C VAL A 204 11.81 -2.22 18.29
N GLU A 205 11.80 -2.87 19.45
CA GLU A 205 12.63 -2.46 20.60
C GLU A 205 14.12 -2.64 20.31
N ASP A 206 14.52 -3.74 19.68
CA ASP A 206 15.89 -3.95 19.22
C ASP A 206 16.34 -2.86 18.24
N LYS A 207 15.52 -2.56 17.22
CA LYS A 207 15.85 -1.57 16.16
C LYS A 207 15.70 -0.11 16.56
N THR A 208 15.23 0.17 17.77
CA THR A 208 15.14 1.54 18.29
C THR A 208 16.45 1.98 18.97
N ASN A 209 17.23 1.05 19.53
CA ASN A 209 18.46 1.32 20.29
C ASN A 209 19.70 1.27 19.40
#